data_AF-A0A0D0DRW7-F1
#
_entry.id   AF-A0A0D0DRW7-F1
#
_cell.length_a   1.000
_cell.length_b   1.000
_cell.length_c   1.000
_cell.angle_alpha   90.00
_cell.angle_beta   90.00
_cell.angle_gamma   90.00
#
_symmetry.space_group_name_H-M   'P 1'
#
loop_
_entity.id
_entity.type
_entity.pdbx_description
1 polymer ?
#
loop_
_entity_poly.entity_id
_entity_poly.type
_entity_poly.pdbx_seq_one_letter_code
_entity_poly.pdbx_strand_id
1 'polypeptide(L)' 'FQLQASLAILNGKDSIITAGTGSGKTLCIIIPLLLRPQSISITVSLLKWLQATQVRYRLSAWQLIA' A
#
# COMPACT_ATOMS: atom_id res chain seq x y z
N PHE A 1 7.41 -10.76 -6.27
CA PHE A 1 7.84 -9.35 -6.13
C PHE A 1 7.20 -8.65 -4.93
N GLN A 2 5.93 -8.92 -4.60
CA GLN A 2 5.20 -8.22 -3.52
C GLN A 2 5.94 -8.26 -2.17
N LEU A 3 6.35 -9.44 -1.71
CA LEU A 3 7.11 -9.58 -0.46
C LEU A 3 8.42 -8.78 -0.47
N GLN A 4 9.20 -8.92 -1.55
CA GLN A 4 10.48 -8.22 -1.69
C GLN A 4 10.30 -6.70 -1.69
N ALA A 5 9.28 -6.18 -2.38
CA ALA A 5 8.95 -4.76 -2.39
C ALA A 5 8.52 -4.27 -1.00
N SER A 6 7.65 -5.01 -0.30
CA SER A 6 7.22 -4.66 1.06
C SER A 6 8.39 -4.64 2.04
N LEU A 7 9.30 -5.61 1.96
CA LEU A 7 10.52 -5.65 2.79
C LEU A 7 11.46 -4.49 2.49
N ALA A 8 11.62 -4.12 1.22
CA ALA A 8 12.42 -2.96 0.84
C ALA A 8 11.84 -1.66 1.44
N ILE A 9 10.53 -1.44 1.31
CA ILE A 9 9.83 -0.29 1.89
C ILE A 9 9.95 -0.28 3.41
N LEU A 10 9.75 -1.42 4.08
CA LEU A 10 9.93 -1.55 5.52
C LEU A 10 11.38 -1.26 5.93
N ASN A 11 12.36 -1.65 5.14
CA ASN A 11 13.77 -1.32 5.44
C ASN A 11 14.16 0.11 5.06
N GLY A 12 13.19 0.98 4.70
CA GLY A 12 13.43 2.38 4.36
C GLY A 12 14.15 2.56 3.01
N LYS A 13 14.06 1.58 2.12
CA LYS A 13 14.67 1.64 0.78
C LYS A 13 13.66 2.10 -0.26
N ASP A 14 14.10 2.98 -1.15
CA ASP A 14 13.32 3.38 -2.32
C ASP A 14 13.13 2.19 -3.26
N SER A 15 11.93 2.08 -3.85
CA SER A 15 11.54 0.94 -4.68
C SER A 15 10.72 1.37 -5.88
N ILE A 16 11.11 0.92 -7.07
CA ILE A 16 10.32 1.07 -8.30
C ILE A 16 9.66 -0.28 -8.61
N ILE A 17 8.34 -0.30 -8.67
CA ILE A 17 7.54 -1.51 -8.88
C ILE A 17 6.83 -1.44 -10.23
N THR A 18 7.33 -2.18 -11.22
CA THR A 18 6.69 -2.33 -12.53
C THR A 18 5.92 -3.64 -12.58
N ALA A 19 4.58 -3.55 -12.59
CA ALA A 19 3.71 -4.72 -12.73
C ALA A 19 2.38 -4.32 -13.38
N GLY A 20 1.66 -5.29 -13.94
CA GLY A 20 0.33 -5.10 -14.54
C GLY A 20 -0.76 -4.73 -13.51
N THR A 21 -1.91 -4.25 -13.98
CA THR A 21 -3.11 -4.13 -13.16
C THR A 21 -3.53 -5.51 -12.63
N GLY A 22 -4.16 -5.58 -11.46
CA GLY A 22 -4.50 -6.85 -10.83
C GLY A 22 -3.32 -7.64 -10.24
N SER A 23 -2.06 -7.29 -10.52
CA SER A 23 -0.88 -7.98 -9.96
C SER A 23 -0.65 -7.75 -8.45
N GLY A 24 -1.52 -6.99 -7.77
CA GLY A 24 -1.44 -6.76 -6.34
C GLY A 24 -0.42 -5.70 -5.90
N LYS A 25 -0.10 -4.70 -6.74
CA LYS A 25 0.73 -3.55 -6.35
C LYS A 25 0.17 -2.81 -5.12
N THR A 26 -1.15 -2.77 -4.97
CA THR A 26 -1.84 -2.21 -3.81
C THR A 26 -1.41 -2.89 -2.50
N LEU A 27 -1.13 -4.20 -2.53
CA LEU A 27 -0.68 -4.95 -1.37
C LEU A 27 0.68 -4.47 -0.86
N CYS A 28 1.58 -4.09 -1.78
CA CYS A 28 2.88 -3.52 -1.43
C CYS A 28 2.76 -2.16 -0.71
N ILE A 29 1.66 -1.43 -0.90
CA ILE A 29 1.38 -0.16 -0.21
C ILE A 29 0.73 -0.41 1.15
N ILE A 30 -0.16 -1.40 1.24
CA ILE A 30 -0.93 -1.69 2.46
C ILE A 30 -0.07 -2.41 3.52
N ILE A 31 0.78 -3.37 3.13
CA ILE A 31 1.57 -4.16 4.10
C ILE A 31 2.46 -3.26 5.00
N PRO A 32 3.24 -2.31 4.47
CA PRO A 32 4.07 -1.44 5.32
C PRO A 32 3.25 -0.57 6.27
N LEU A 33 2.06 -0.13 5.83
CA LEU A 33 1.14 0.67 6.65
C LEU A 33 0.58 -0.14 7.83
N LEU A 34 0.22 -1.41 7.61
CA LEU A 34 -0.28 -2.28 8.68
C LEU A 34 0.81 -2.64 9.69
N LEU A 35 2.04 -2.87 9.23
CA LEU A 35 3.17 -3.25 10.09
C LEU A 35 3.81 -2.05 10.81
N ARG A 36 3.49 -0.82 10.41
CA ARG A 36 3.97 0.42 11.05
C ARG A 36 2.81 1.39 11.33
N PRO A 37 1.93 1.06 12.29
CA PRO A 37 0.73 1.86 12.57
C PRO A 37 1.04 3.27 13.09
N GLN A 38 2.23 3.46 13.68
CA GLN A 38 2.68 4.78 14.17
C GLN A 38 3.29 5.67 13.08
N SER A 39 3.37 5.18 11.84
CA SER A 39 3.93 5.92 10.71
C SER A 39 2.85 6.47 9.78
N ILE A 40 3.12 7.64 9.18
CA ILE A 40 2.21 8.26 8.22
C ILE A 40 2.67 7.89 6.81
N SER A 41 1.79 7.24 6.03
CA SER A 41 2.03 6.94 4.62
C SER A 41 1.11 7.79 3.73
N ILE A 42 1.73 8.57 2.84
CA ILE A 42 1.04 9.40 1.84
C ILE A 42 1.08 8.67 0.50
N THR A 43 -0.11 8.40 -0.07
CA THR A 43 -0.23 7.77 -1.39
C THR A 43 -0.86 8.77 -2.35
N VAL A 44 -0.13 9.09 -3.42
CA VAL A 44 -0.60 9.99 -4.48
C VAL A 44 -1.01 9.17 -5.68
N SER A 45 -2.20 9.44 -6.23
CA SER A 45 -2.65 8.82 -7.48
C SER A 45 -3.38 9.85 -8.32
N LEU A 46 -3.25 9.74 -9.64
CA LEU A 46 -3.74 10.74 -10.59
C LEU A 46 -5.27 10.77 -10.73
N LEU A 47 -5.98 9.69 -10.36
CA LEU A 47 -7.42 9.55 -10.56
C LEU A 47 -8.20 9.64 -9.24
N LYS A 48 -9.08 10.62 -9.12
CA LYS A 48 -9.93 10.83 -7.92
C LYS A 48 -10.77 9.60 -7.55
N TRP A 49 -11.34 8.93 -8.54
CA TRP A 49 -12.14 7.71 -8.30
C TRP A 49 -11.28 6.57 -7.73
N LEU A 50 -10.04 6.42 -8.23
CA LEU A 50 -9.10 5.45 -7.70
C LEU A 50 -8.71 5.79 -6.26
N GLN A 51 -8.52 7.07 -5.94
CA GLN A 51 -8.26 7.52 -4.56
C GLN A 51 -9.40 7.12 -3.62
N ALA A 52 -10.66 7.43 -3.99
CA ALA A 52 -11.83 7.09 -3.18
C ALA A 52 -11.93 5.58 -2.94
N THR A 53 -11.71 4.79 -3.99
CA THR A 53 -11.71 3.33 -3.93
C THR A 53 -10.57 2.79 -3.04
N GLN A 54 -9.35 3.33 -3.15
CA GLN A 54 -8.23 2.96 -2.29
C GLN A 54 -8.49 3.27 -0.82
N VAL A 55 -9.05 4.45 -0.51
CA VAL A 55 -9.43 4.82 0.86
C VAL A 55 -10.47 3.86 1.42
N ARG A 56 -11.49 3.50 0.64
CA ARG A 56 -12.52 2.53 1.05
C ARG A 56 -11.91 1.19 1.43
N TYR A 57 -11.09 0.59 0.56
CA TYR A 57 -10.44 -0.69 0.86
C TYR A 57 -9.46 -0.59 2.02
N ARG A 58 -8.77 0.53 2.15
CA ARG A 58 -7.82 0.78 3.24
C ARG A 58 -8.55 0.79 4.59
N LEU A 59 -9.65 1.52 4.70
CA LEU A 59 -10.46 1.56 5.93
C LEU A 59 -11.01 0.18 6.30
N SER A 60 -11.53 -0.57 5.33
CA SER A 60 -12.02 -1.94 5.57
C SER A 60 -10.91 -2.88 6.03
N ALA A 61 -9.69 -2.77 5.48
CA ALA A 61 -8.55 -3.58 5.94
C ALA A 61 -8.15 -3.25 7.40
N TRP A 62 -8.21 -1.97 7.79
CA TRP A 62 -7.96 -1.55 9.17
C TRP A 62 -9.04 -2.07 10.14
N GLN A 63 -10.31 -2.07 9.73
CA GLN A 63 -11.42 -2.60 10.53
C GLN A 63 -11.34 -4.11 10.80
N LEU A 64 -10.59 -4.87 10.01
CA LEU A 64 -10.41 -6.31 10.22
C LEU A 64 -9.29 -6.66 11.21
N ILE A 65 -8.46 -5.67 11.58
CA ILE A 65 -7.24 -5.87 12.38
C ILE A 65 -7.33 -5.12 13.73
N ALA A 66 -8.23 -4.13 13.83
CA ALA A 66 -8.58 -3.43 15.08
C ALA A 66 -9.72 -4.14 15.81
#